data_AF-A0A945LBW4-F1
#
_entry.id   AF-A0A945LBW4-F1
#
_cell.length_a   1.000
_cell.length_b   1.000
_cell.length_c   1.000
_cell.angle_alpha   90.00
_cell.angle_beta   90.00
_cell.angle_gamma   90.00
#
_symmetry.space_group_name_H-M   'P 1'
#
loop_
_entity.id
_entity.type
_entity.pdbx_description
1 polymer ?
#
loop_
_entity_poly.entity_id
_entity_poly.type
_entity_poly.pdbx_seq_one_letter_code
_entity_poly.pdbx_strand_id
1 'polypeptide(L)'
;MKTLYHHHQNRHFALVADGNTVLWATYVDDVGWTGLLARDRRLVGLVRTYIRHDIYVQKIYARFGPELMETFGAGLELLTNVNQDLVMTDASIDSVAIDAAVSHSLAAKILRNEDAS
;
A
#
# COMPACT_ATOMS: atom_id res chain seq x y z
N MET A 1 -4.79 -18.28 -10.13
CA MET A 1 -5.19 -16.90 -10.44
C MET A 1 -4.56 -16.00 -9.39
N LYS A 2 -3.42 -15.37 -9.72
CA LYS A 2 -2.62 -14.57 -8.78
C LYS A 2 -2.69 -13.13 -9.26
N THR A 3 -3.69 -12.38 -8.79
CA THR A 3 -3.77 -10.94 -9.03
C THR A 3 -3.39 -10.24 -7.75
N LEU A 4 -2.10 -10.26 -7.42
CA LEU A 4 -1.52 -9.26 -6.53
C LEU A 4 -1.25 -8.05 -7.42
N TYR A 5 -2.04 -7.00 -7.22
CA TYR A 5 -1.84 -5.71 -7.88
C TYR A 5 -0.43 -5.22 -7.54
N HIS A 6 0.51 -5.37 -8.46
CA HIS A 6 1.85 -4.82 -8.37
C HIS A 6 1.75 -3.31 -8.65
N HIS A 7 1.37 -2.50 -7.68
CA HIS A 7 1.68 -1.07 -7.71
C HIS A 7 1.59 -0.43 -6.32
N HIS A 8 2.72 0.06 -5.82
CA HIS A 8 2.86 0.77 -4.53
C HIS A 8 2.28 2.20 -4.55
N GLN A 9 1.42 2.55 -5.51
CA GLN A 9 0.75 3.84 -5.57
C GLN A 9 -0.72 3.70 -5.99
N ASN A 10 -1.47 2.81 -5.33
CA ASN A 10 -2.93 2.76 -5.49
C ASN A 10 -3.57 4.04 -4.94
N ARG A 11 -3.62 5.09 -5.76
CA ARG A 11 -4.31 6.34 -5.45
C ARG A 11 -5.81 6.12 -5.64
N HIS A 12 -6.50 5.99 -4.52
CA HIS A 12 -7.95 5.82 -4.49
C HIS A 12 -8.57 6.88 -3.55
N PHE A 13 -9.82 7.21 -3.82
CA PHE A 13 -10.62 8.14 -3.04
C PHE A 13 -11.99 7.52 -2.81
N ALA A 14 -12.40 7.42 -1.55
CA ALA A 14 -13.69 6.84 -1.18
C ALA A 14 -14.43 7.81 -0.26
N LEU A 15 -15.69 8.09 -0.60
CA LEU A 15 -16.58 8.96 0.16
C LEU A 15 -17.97 8.32 0.28
N VAL A 16 -18.52 8.35 1.48
CA VAL A 16 -19.93 8.07 1.74
C VAL A 16 -20.58 9.36 2.27
N ALA A 17 -21.42 9.97 1.45
CA ALA A 17 -22.17 11.19 1.79
C ALA A 17 -23.58 10.84 2.30
N ASP A 18 -24.01 11.53 3.35
CA ASP A 18 -25.35 11.43 3.97
C ASP A 18 -25.80 10.00 4.32
N GLY A 19 -24.84 9.07 4.35
CA GLY A 19 -25.06 7.65 4.57
C GLY A 19 -25.83 6.91 3.47
N ASN A 20 -26.09 7.51 2.32
CA ASN A 20 -26.90 6.90 1.24
C ASN A 20 -26.28 7.05 -0.16
N THR A 21 -25.22 7.84 -0.32
CA THR A 21 -24.57 8.11 -1.60
C THR A 21 -23.09 7.78 -1.45
N VAL A 22 -22.53 7.13 -2.46
CA VAL A 22 -21.13 6.74 -2.50
C VAL A 22 -20.45 7.30 -3.73
N LEU A 23 -19.27 7.86 -3.54
CA LEU A 23 -18.30 8.16 -4.60
C LEU A 23 -17.05 7.32 -4.34
N TRP A 24 -16.67 6.52 -5.33
CA TRP A 24 -15.39 5.82 -5.35
C TRP A 24 -14.63 6.28 -6.58
N ALA A 25 -13.40 6.74 -6.42
CA ALA A 25 -12.53 7.10 -7.52
C ALA A 25 -11.17 6.41 -7.39
N THR A 26 -10.59 6.04 -8.51
CA THR A 26 -9.26 5.42 -8.63
C THR A 26 -8.50 6.09 -9.75
N TYR A 27 -7.25 6.42 -9.49
CA TYR A 27 -6.34 6.85 -10.54
C TYR A 27 -5.89 5.63 -11.35
N VAL A 28 -6.01 5.72 -12.66
CA VAL A 28 -5.62 4.67 -13.61
C VAL A 28 -4.66 5.32 -14.61
N ASP A 29 -3.35 5.21 -14.38
CA ASP A 29 -2.24 5.68 -15.22
C ASP A 29 -2.60 6.67 -16.33
N ASP A 30 -2.57 6.24 -17.59
CA ASP A 30 -2.81 7.06 -18.79
C ASP A 30 -4.27 7.55 -18.93
N VAL A 31 -5.18 7.01 -18.13
CA VAL A 31 -6.61 7.36 -18.11
C VAL A 31 -6.90 8.47 -17.09
N GLY A 32 -6.08 8.59 -16.05
CA GLY A 32 -6.30 9.50 -14.93
C GLY A 32 -7.38 9.02 -13.96
N TRP A 33 -8.09 9.96 -13.33
CA TRP A 33 -9.13 9.63 -12.35
C TRP A 33 -10.38 9.06 -13.02
N THR A 34 -10.71 7.82 -12.67
CA THR A 34 -11.96 7.16 -13.02
C THR A 34 -12.76 6.93 -11.75
N GLY A 35 -14.08 6.84 -11.84
CA GLY A 35 -14.89 6.64 -10.64
C GLY A 35 -16.32 6.22 -10.87
N LEU A 36 -16.96 5.86 -9.76
CA LEU A 36 -18.33 5.43 -9.65
C LEU A 36 -19.05 6.33 -8.64
N LEU A 37 -20.18 6.90 -9.06
CA LEU A 37 -21.16 7.54 -8.18
C LEU A 37 -22.40 6.66 -8.12
N ALA A 38 -22.80 6.24 -6.92
CA ALA A 38 -23.95 5.34 -6.76
C ALA A 38 -24.76 5.62 -5.49
N ARG A 39 -26.00 5.14 -5.47
CA ARG A 39 -26.90 5.14 -4.30
C ARG A 39 -27.37 3.74 -3.91
N ASP A 40 -26.76 2.69 -4.48
CA ASP A 40 -27.08 1.32 -4.11
C ASP A 40 -26.65 1.07 -2.65
N ARG A 41 -27.61 0.67 -1.81
CA ARG A 41 -27.37 0.48 -0.37
C ARG A 41 -26.29 -0.56 -0.06
N ARG A 42 -26.12 -1.56 -0.92
CA ARG A 42 -25.08 -2.60 -0.78
C ARG A 42 -23.71 -1.99 -1.02
N LEU A 43 -23.58 -1.17 -2.08
CA LEU A 43 -22.34 -0.46 -2.38
C LEU A 43 -22.01 0.57 -1.29
N VAL A 44 -22.99 1.31 -0.79
CA VAL A 44 -22.79 2.25 0.32
C VAL A 44 -22.28 1.53 1.58
N GLY A 45 -22.87 0.37 1.91
CA GLY A 45 -22.42 -0.46 3.04
C GLY A 45 -21.00 -0.99 2.86
N LEU A 46 -20.67 -1.45 1.66
CA LEU A 46 -19.33 -1.92 1.30
C LEU A 46 -18.28 -0.81 1.49
N VAL A 47 -18.50 0.35 0.88
CA VAL A 47 -17.52 1.45 0.93
C VAL A 47 -17.38 2.03 2.33
N ARG A 48 -18.47 2.11 3.10
CA ARG A 48 -18.39 2.49 4.52
C ARG A 48 -17.49 1.53 5.32
N THR A 49 -17.61 0.23 5.07
CA THR A 49 -16.82 -0.79 5.76
C THR A 49 -15.36 -0.71 5.35
N TYR A 50 -15.09 -0.48 4.07
CA TYR A 50 -13.76 -0.23 3.53
C TYR A 50 -13.07 0.98 4.17
N ILE A 51 -13.74 2.15 4.23
CA ILE A 51 -13.20 3.36 4.87
C ILE A 51 -12.83 3.09 6.34
N ARG A 52 -13.70 2.40 7.07
CA ARG A 52 -13.43 2.05 8.47
C ARG A 52 -12.24 1.11 8.60
N HIS A 53 -12.14 0.12 7.71
CA HIS A 53 -11.03 -0.82 7.69
C HIS A 53 -9.70 -0.09 7.46
N ASP A 54 -9.64 0.82 6.50
CA ASP A 54 -8.43 1.62 6.26
C ASP A 54 -8.05 2.44 7.50
N ILE A 55 -8.99 3.14 8.13
CA ILE A 55 -8.74 3.85 9.39
C ILE A 55 -8.17 2.93 10.48
N TYR A 56 -8.67 1.69 10.59
CA TYR A 56 -8.16 0.72 11.55
C TYR A 56 -6.73 0.29 11.23
N VAL A 57 -6.44 -0.05 9.97
CA VAL A 57 -5.09 -0.43 9.52
C VAL A 57 -4.11 0.73 9.74
N GLN A 58 -4.48 1.95 9.38
CA GLN A 58 -3.64 3.13 9.60
C GLN A 58 -3.36 3.38 11.09
N LYS A 59 -4.35 3.19 11.97
CA LYS A 59 -4.16 3.31 13.42
C LYS A 59 -3.27 2.20 13.99
N ILE A 60 -3.42 0.97 13.51
CA ILE A 60 -2.58 -0.16 13.90
C ILE A 60 -1.14 0.11 13.47
N TYR A 61 -0.94 0.50 12.21
CA TYR A 61 0.38 0.83 11.68
C TYR A 61 1.03 2.01 12.40
N ALA A 62 0.27 3.08 12.68
CA ALA A 62 0.78 4.23 13.42
C ALA A 62 1.20 3.87 14.85
N ARG A 63 0.59 2.83 15.46
CA ARG A 63 0.90 2.39 16.83
C ARG A 63 2.01 1.34 16.88
N PHE A 64 2.06 0.43 15.93
CA PHE A 64 2.93 -0.76 15.95
C PHE A 64 3.87 -0.82 14.74
N GLY A 65 4.11 0.32 14.09
CA GLY A 65 4.89 0.40 12.84
C GLY A 65 6.27 -0.26 12.93
N PRO A 66 7.08 0.03 13.97
CA PRO A 66 8.37 -0.62 14.15
C PRO A 66 8.28 -2.15 14.24
N GLU A 67 7.39 -2.66 15.08
CA GLU A 67 7.22 -4.10 15.29
C GLU A 67 6.69 -4.79 14.02
N LEU A 68 5.79 -4.13 13.30
CA LEU A 68 5.25 -4.63 12.05
C LEU A 68 6.32 -4.66 10.94
N MET A 69 7.19 -3.65 10.86
CA MET A 69 8.29 -3.62 9.90
C MET A 69 9.35 -4.68 10.21
N GLU A 70 9.71 -4.85 11.48
CA GLU A 70 10.64 -5.90 11.92
C GLU A 70 10.09 -7.30 11.64
N THR A 71 8.79 -7.51 11.86
CA THR A 71 8.16 -8.82 11.71
C THR A 71 7.83 -9.15 10.26
N PHE A 72 7.34 -8.18 9.47
CA PHE A 72 6.71 -8.43 8.17
C PHE A 72 7.42 -7.81 6.98
N GLY A 73 8.52 -7.09 7.20
CA GLY A 73 9.31 -6.48 6.14
C GLY A 73 8.87 -5.07 5.74
N ALA A 74 9.61 -4.51 4.80
CA ALA A 74 9.49 -3.12 4.39
C ALA A 74 8.31 -2.92 3.44
N GLY A 75 7.21 -2.41 3.99
CA GLY A 75 5.95 -2.30 3.24
C GLY A 75 4.98 -3.44 3.50
N LEU A 76 5.26 -4.26 4.52
CA LEU A 76 4.36 -5.32 5.02
C LEU A 76 4.03 -6.38 3.95
N GLU A 77 4.94 -6.62 3.03
CA GLU A 77 4.82 -7.52 1.91
C GLU A 77 4.47 -8.95 2.35
N LEU A 78 4.96 -9.39 3.51
CA LEU A 78 4.66 -10.71 4.05
C LEU A 78 3.19 -10.85 4.48
N LEU A 79 2.55 -9.77 4.96
CA LEU A 79 1.11 -9.77 5.28
C LEU A 79 0.22 -9.96 4.05
N THR A 80 0.74 -9.75 2.83
CA THR A 80 -0.03 -9.95 1.60
C THR A 80 -0.15 -11.42 1.18
N ASN A 81 0.52 -12.34 1.89
CA ASN A 81 0.38 -13.76 1.63
C ASN A 81 -0.97 -14.28 2.14
N VAL A 82 -1.87 -14.55 1.20
CA VAL A 82 -3.24 -15.00 1.51
C VAL A 82 -3.34 -16.45 2.01
N ASN A 83 -2.28 -17.26 1.88
CA ASN A 83 -2.33 -18.68 2.19
C ASN A 83 -1.72 -19.03 3.55
N GLN A 84 -0.80 -18.20 4.05
CA GLN A 84 -0.03 -18.47 5.26
C GLN A 84 0.46 -17.16 5.86
N ASP A 85 0.54 -17.12 7.19
CA ASP A 85 1.14 -16.01 7.92
C ASP A 85 2.66 -16.16 7.90
N LEU A 86 3.34 -15.19 7.30
CA LEU A 86 4.78 -15.20 7.13
C LEU A 86 5.42 -14.12 7.99
N VAL A 87 6.56 -14.45 8.59
CA VAL A 87 7.39 -13.51 9.33
C VAL A 87 8.80 -13.50 8.76
N MET A 88 9.51 -12.39 8.93
CA MET A 88 10.93 -12.32 8.62
C MET A 88 11.68 -13.34 9.47
N THR A 89 12.59 -14.07 8.82
CA THR A 89 13.56 -14.96 9.47
C THR A 89 14.94 -14.33 9.36
N ASP A 90 15.89 -14.68 10.24
CA ASP A 90 17.24 -14.08 10.24
C ASP A 90 17.91 -14.08 8.84
N ALA A 91 17.71 -15.14 8.04
CA ALA A 91 18.25 -15.21 6.68
C ALA A 91 17.64 -14.19 5.69
N SER A 92 16.41 -13.73 5.94
CA SER A 92 15.72 -12.73 5.11
C SER A 92 16.12 -11.30 5.45
N ILE A 93 16.54 -11.04 6.70
CA ILE A 93 17.00 -9.72 7.15
C ILE A 93 18.28 -9.32 6.39
N ASP A 94 19.21 -10.26 6.24
CA ASP A 94 20.46 -10.03 5.51
C ASP A 94 20.21 -9.65 4.05
N SER A 95 19.27 -10.32 3.37
CA SER A 95 18.93 -10.00 1.97
C SER A 95 18.29 -8.60 1.80
N VAL A 96 17.37 -8.20 2.69
CA VAL A 96 16.72 -6.89 2.62
C VAL A 96 17.71 -5.77 2.95
N ALA A 97 18.59 -5.99 3.93
CA ALA A 97 19.65 -5.03 4.27
C ALA A 97 20.62 -4.82 3.09
N ILE A 98 20.94 -5.89 2.36
CA ILE A 98 21.77 -5.82 1.13
C ILE A 98 21.05 -5.02 0.04
N ASP A 99 19.77 -5.31 -0.24
CA ASP A 99 19.01 -4.62 -1.30
C ASP A 99 18.79 -3.12 -1.00
N ALA A 100 18.54 -2.77 0.27
CA ALA A 100 18.43 -1.39 0.71
C ALA A 100 19.78 -0.64 0.59
N ALA A 101 20.89 -1.27 0.99
CA ALA A 101 22.22 -0.69 0.86
C ALA A 101 22.64 -0.50 -0.60
N VAL A 102 22.31 -1.46 -1.48
CA VAL A 102 22.55 -1.36 -2.92
C VAL A 102 21.71 -0.23 -3.53
N SER A 103 20.44 -0.10 -3.16
CA SER A 103 19.57 0.99 -3.62
C SER A 103 20.07 2.37 -3.19
N HIS A 104 20.54 2.51 -1.95
CA HIS A 104 21.09 3.78 -1.45
C HIS A 104 22.41 4.15 -2.14
N SER A 105 23.27 3.16 -2.39
CA SER A 105 24.51 3.33 -3.17
C SER A 105 24.26 3.74 -4.62
N LEU A 106 23.25 3.14 -5.27
CA LEU A 106 22.87 3.47 -6.64
C LEU A 106 22.32 4.91 -6.74
N ALA A 107 21.45 5.32 -5.81
CA ALA A 107 20.92 6.68 -5.74
C ALA A 107 22.03 7.73 -5.54
N ALA A 108 23.00 7.45 -4.65
CA ALA A 108 24.15 8.33 -4.42
C ALA A 108 25.07 8.45 -5.65
N LYS A 109 25.18 7.39 -6.46
CA LYS A 109 25.99 7.39 -7.69
C LYS A 109 25.33 8.14 -8.84
N ILE A 110 23.99 8.12 -8.93
CA ILE A 110 23.22 8.87 -9.92
C ILE A 110 23.34 10.38 -9.64
N LEU A 111 23.15 10.81 -8.39
CA LEU A 111 23.28 12.22 -8.00
C LEU A 111 24.68 12.80 -8.29
N ARG A 112 25.75 12.01 -8.09
CA ARG A 112 27.12 12.45 -8.41
C ARG A 112 27.42 12.57 -9.90
N ASN A 113 26.64 11.91 -10.77
CA ASN A 113 26.82 11.99 -12.22
C ASN A 113 26.04 13.14 -12.86
N GLU A 114 25.03 13.69 -12.18
CA GLU A 114 24.25 14.85 -12.66
C GLU A 114 24.96 16.20 -12.41
N ASP A 115 25.85 16.27 -11.41
CA ASP A 115 26.65 17.47 -11.10
C ASP A 115 27.89 17.65 -12.01
N ALA A 116 28.13 16.73 -12.95
CA ALA A 116 29.33 16.71 -13.81
C ALA A 116 29.07 17.10 -15.27
N SER A 117 27.91 17.68 -15.60
CA SER A 117 27.55 18.15 -16.94
C SER A 117 27.38 19.66 -17.05
#